data_AF-A0A514BVS7-F1
#
_entry.id   AF-A0A514BVS7-F1
#
_cell.length_a   1.000
_cell.length_b   1.000
_cell.length_c   1.000
_cell.angle_alpha   90.00
_cell.angle_beta   90.00
_cell.angle_gamma   90.00
#
_symmetry.space_group_name_H-M   'P 1'
#
loop_
_entity.id
_entity.type
_entity.pdbx_description
1 polymer ?
#
loop_
_entity_poly.entity_id
_entity_poly.type
_entity_poly.pdbx_seq_one_letter_code
_entity_poly.pdbx_strand_id
1 'polypeptide(L)'
;MTNPYRAPTAQATERHRSAKPGIAVLLVSLCLAGITALILTVVVPNFRDVLASFGAELPWLSRAVMDGYLVAWLLPACVAVAWFRWPNPRQRRIAALVIGLISLLVVLPMCLLALYLPIFSLATAL
;
A
#
# COMPACT_ATOMS: atom_id res chain seq x y z
N MET A 1 53.78 -36.71 6.52
CA MET A 1 53.04 -36.75 5.25
C MET A 1 52.24 -35.45 5.12
N THR A 2 52.81 -34.46 4.42
CA THR A 2 52.16 -33.16 4.18
C THR A 2 51.24 -33.31 2.99
N ASN A 3 49.93 -33.17 3.21
CA ASN A 3 48.93 -33.35 2.16
C ASN A 3 48.88 -32.10 1.26
N PRO A 4 49.27 -32.19 -0.03
CA PRO A 4 49.37 -31.03 -0.92
C PRO A 4 48.02 -30.58 -1.51
N TYR A 5 46.93 -31.33 -1.26
CA TYR A 5 45.59 -31.00 -1.75
C TYR A 5 44.73 -30.38 -0.63
N ARG A 6 45.16 -29.22 -0.12
CA ARG A 6 44.31 -28.38 0.74
C ARG A 6 43.48 -27.46 -0.17
N ALA A 7 42.22 -27.80 -0.39
CA ALA A 7 41.29 -26.93 -1.11
C ALA A 7 41.21 -25.55 -0.41
N PRO A 8 41.12 -24.43 -1.16
CA PRO A 8 40.92 -23.12 -0.57
C PRO A 8 39.67 -23.18 0.31
N THR A 9 39.79 -22.86 1.60
CA THR A 9 38.62 -22.48 2.38
C THR A 9 38.14 -21.15 1.79
N ALA A 10 37.34 -21.23 0.73
CA ALA A 10 36.41 -20.18 0.39
C ALA A 10 35.55 -20.01 1.64
N GLN A 11 35.97 -19.10 2.52
CA GLN A 11 35.14 -18.63 3.61
C GLN A 11 33.91 -18.08 2.92
N ALA A 12 32.88 -18.90 2.98
CA ALA A 12 31.60 -18.71 2.37
C ALA A 12 31.15 -17.28 2.63
N THR A 13 30.98 -16.56 1.52
CA THR A 13 29.83 -15.72 1.25
C THR A 13 29.15 -15.21 2.51
N GLU A 14 29.35 -13.92 2.75
CA GLU A 14 28.44 -13.02 3.47
C GLU A 14 27.23 -13.73 4.06
N ARG A 15 27.14 -13.75 5.39
CA ARG A 15 25.89 -13.99 6.10
C ARG A 15 24.88 -12.94 5.62
N HIS A 16 24.22 -13.20 4.49
CA HIS A 16 22.94 -12.61 4.20
C HIS A 16 22.03 -13.09 5.31
N ARG A 17 21.90 -12.21 6.31
CA ARG A 17 21.03 -12.33 7.47
C ARG A 17 19.69 -12.75 6.90
N SER A 18 19.35 -14.03 7.05
CA SER A 18 18.10 -14.60 6.56
C SER A 18 16.99 -13.92 7.34
N ALA A 19 16.53 -12.77 6.85
CA ALA A 19 15.35 -12.12 7.34
C ALA A 19 14.26 -13.18 7.20
N LYS A 20 13.70 -13.62 8.33
CA LYS A 20 12.66 -14.64 8.34
C LYS A 20 11.64 -14.21 7.28
N PRO A 21 11.36 -15.00 6.23
CA PRO A 21 10.64 -14.52 5.05
C PRO A 21 9.22 -13.99 5.36
N GLY A 22 8.69 -14.26 6.56
CA GLY A 22 7.46 -13.64 7.03
C GLY A 22 7.58 -12.16 7.40
N ILE A 23 8.70 -11.74 8.01
CA ILE A 23 8.89 -10.34 8.44
C ILE A 23 9.08 -9.43 7.22
N ALA A 24 9.84 -9.90 6.23
CA ALA A 24 10.02 -9.16 4.98
C ALA A 24 8.67 -8.92 4.27
N VAL A 25 7.82 -9.94 4.19
CA VAL A 25 6.48 -9.82 3.59
C VAL A 25 5.59 -8.85 4.37
N LEU A 26 5.63 -8.87 5.71
CA LEU A 26 4.89 -7.92 6.54
C LEU A 26 5.33 -6.49 6.23
N LEU A 27 6.64 -6.22 6.30
CA LEU A 27 7.19 -4.88 6.03
C LEU A 27 6.83 -4.39 4.63
N VAL A 28 6.90 -5.25 3.62
CA VAL A 28 6.50 -4.91 2.25
C VAL A 28 5.01 -4.56 2.19
N SER A 29 4.12 -5.39 2.75
CA SER A 29 2.68 -5.12 2.75
C SER A 29 2.30 -3.86 3.53
N LEU A 30 2.99 -3.59 4.65
CA LEU A 30 2.78 -2.41 5.48
C LEU A 30 3.28 -1.15 4.78
N CYS A 31 4.45 -1.21 4.13
CA CYS A 31 4.94 -0.13 3.29
C CYS A 31 3.98 0.15 2.13
N LEU A 32 3.48 -0.88 1.44
CA LEU A 32 2.54 -0.70 0.33
C LEU A 32 1.26 0.02 0.81
N ALA A 33 0.62 -0.49 1.86
CA ALA A 33 -0.59 0.10 2.41
C ALA A 33 -0.35 1.50 2.99
N GLY A 34 0.79 1.70 3.66
CA GLY A 34 1.19 2.99 4.21
C GLY A 34 1.46 4.04 3.13
N ILE A 35 2.17 3.68 2.05
CA ILE A 35 2.42 4.56 0.91
C ILE A 35 1.10 4.93 0.23
N THR A 36 0.19 3.97 0.02
CA THR A 36 -1.15 4.26 -0.53
C THR A 36 -1.90 5.27 0.35
N ALA A 37 -1.94 5.07 1.67
CA ALA A 37 -2.61 5.99 2.59
C ALA A 37 -1.95 7.38 2.59
N LEU A 38 -0.62 7.44 2.53
CA LEU A 38 0.15 8.70 2.48
C LEU A 38 -0.16 9.47 1.20
N ILE A 39 -0.15 8.80 0.04
CA ILE A 39 -0.50 9.40 -1.25
C ILE A 39 -1.90 10.01 -1.17
N LEU A 40 -2.89 9.28 -0.65
CA LEU A 40 -4.24 9.79 -0.52
C LEU A 40 -4.33 11.00 0.42
N THR A 41 -3.58 10.98 1.52
CA THR A 41 -3.55 12.10 2.47
C THR A 41 -2.98 13.39 1.86
N VAL A 42 -2.06 13.28 0.90
CA VAL A 42 -1.46 14.44 0.21
C VAL A 42 -2.26 14.85 -1.02
N VAL A 43 -2.72 13.89 -1.82
CA VAL A 43 -3.37 14.13 -3.12
C VAL A 43 -4.79 14.64 -2.94
N VAL A 44 -5.58 14.05 -2.02
CA VAL A 44 -7.00 14.40 -1.83
C VAL A 44 -7.21 15.89 -1.46
N PRO A 45 -6.51 16.48 -0.47
CA PRO A 45 -6.71 17.90 -0.15
C PRO A 45 -6.28 18.81 -1.30
N ASN A 46 -5.19 18.49 -2.00
CA ASN A 46 -4.72 19.28 -3.13
C ASN A 46 -5.74 19.28 -4.28
N PHE A 47 -6.35 18.13 -4.56
CA PHE A 47 -7.46 18.04 -5.53
C PHE A 47 -8.68 18.83 -5.07
N ARG A 48 -9.02 18.83 -3.78
CA ARG A 48 -10.17 19.60 -3.24
C ARG A 48 -10.05 21.08 -3.54
N ASP A 49 -8.87 21.65 -3.34
CA ASP A 49 -8.63 23.08 -3.58
C ASP A 49 -8.77 23.43 -5.07
N VAL A 50 -8.24 22.56 -5.94
CA VAL A 50 -8.39 22.70 -7.40
C VAL A 50 -9.86 22.60 -7.81
N LEU A 51 -10.60 21.61 -7.29
CA LEU A 51 -12.02 21.42 -7.59
C LEU A 51 -12.91 22.54 -7.07
N ALA A 52 -12.60 23.11 -5.90
CA ALA A 52 -13.30 24.26 -5.36
C ALA A 52 -13.17 25.49 -6.26
N SER A 53 -12.05 25.65 -6.98
CA SER A 53 -11.84 26.78 -7.90
C SER A 53 -12.78 26.75 -9.13
N PHE A 54 -13.33 25.58 -9.47
CA PHE A 54 -14.27 25.43 -10.59
C PHE A 54 -15.72 25.77 -10.22
N GLY A 55 -16.02 26.02 -8.95
CA GLY A 55 -17.34 26.50 -8.49
C GLY A 55 -18.51 25.52 -8.67
N ALA A 56 -18.28 24.30 -9.16
CA ALA A 56 -19.30 23.30 -9.40
C ALA A 56 -19.49 22.36 -8.19
N GLU A 57 -20.71 21.88 -7.99
CA GLU A 57 -21.01 20.90 -6.95
C GLU A 57 -20.27 19.59 -7.22
N LEU A 58 -19.42 19.16 -6.28
CA LEU A 58 -18.70 17.91 -6.42
C LEU A 58 -19.66 16.71 -6.44
N PRO A 59 -19.44 15.72 -7.33
CA PRO A 59 -20.15 14.45 -7.30
C PRO A 59 -20.13 13.81 -5.91
N TRP A 60 -21.22 13.14 -5.53
CA TRP A 60 -21.37 12.47 -4.23
C TRP A 60 -20.23 11.47 -3.95
N LEU A 61 -19.73 10.78 -4.98
CA LEU A 61 -18.63 9.83 -4.86
C LEU A 61 -17.30 10.52 -4.49
N SER A 62 -17.03 11.70 -5.05
CA SER A 62 -15.82 12.47 -4.77
C SER A 62 -15.86 13.06 -3.36
N ARG A 63 -17.04 13.50 -2.90
CA ARG A 63 -17.26 13.89 -1.50
C ARG A 63 -17.01 12.74 -0.53
N ALA A 64 -17.54 11.55 -0.82
CA ALA A 64 -17.31 10.36 0.00
C ALA A 64 -15.83 9.99 0.11
N VAL A 65 -15.05 10.17 -0.96
CA VAL A 65 -13.59 9.96 -0.94
C VAL A 65 -12.86 11.08 -0.20
N MET A 66 -13.30 12.33 -0.33
CA MET A 66 -12.73 13.48 0.39
C MET A 66 -12.99 13.45 1.89
N ASP A 67 -14.10 12.89 2.34
CA ASP A 67 -14.37 12.68 3.77
C ASP A 67 -13.76 11.34 4.26
N GLY A 68 -13.66 10.36 3.36
CA GLY A 68 -13.21 9.01 3.65
C GLY A 68 -11.71 8.77 3.49
N TYR A 69 -10.89 9.76 3.09
CA TYR A 69 -9.45 9.52 2.87
C TYR A 69 -8.72 9.02 4.12
N LEU A 70 -9.17 9.38 5.32
CA LEU A 70 -8.64 8.84 6.58
C LEU A 70 -8.94 7.34 6.76
N VAL A 71 -9.99 6.81 6.11
CA VAL A 71 -10.26 5.37 6.06
C VAL A 71 -9.11 4.63 5.37
N ALA A 72 -8.32 5.29 4.52
CA ALA A 72 -7.12 4.70 3.95
C ALA A 72 -6.09 4.25 5.01
N TRP A 73 -6.05 4.91 6.18
CA TRP A 73 -5.21 4.52 7.31
C TRP A 73 -5.69 3.24 8.02
N LEU A 74 -6.95 2.84 7.82
CA LEU A 74 -7.42 1.54 8.31
C LEU A 74 -6.75 0.38 7.56
N LEU A 75 -6.24 0.58 6.34
CA LEU A 75 -5.57 -0.50 5.59
C LEU A 75 -4.26 -0.97 6.25
N PRO A 76 -3.28 -0.11 6.57
CA PRO A 76 -2.10 -0.55 7.31
C PRO A 76 -2.45 -1.07 8.72
N ALA A 77 -3.47 -0.50 9.38
CA ALA A 77 -3.98 -1.03 10.65
C ALA A 77 -4.56 -2.45 10.49
N CYS A 78 -5.32 -2.72 9.43
CA CYS A 78 -5.85 -4.04 9.11
C CYS A 78 -4.73 -5.05 8.82
N VAL A 79 -3.66 -4.65 8.13
CA VAL A 79 -2.48 -5.50 7.93
C VAL A 79 -1.85 -5.86 9.28
N ALA A 80 -1.70 -4.90 10.19
CA ALA A 80 -1.14 -5.13 11.53
C ALA A 80 -2.03 -6.03 12.40
N VAL A 81 -3.36 -5.83 12.35
CA VAL A 81 -4.34 -6.65 13.10
C VAL A 81 -4.42 -8.06 12.52
N ALA A 82 -4.47 -8.20 11.19
CA ALA A 82 -4.44 -9.51 10.52
C ALA A 82 -3.14 -10.25 10.84
N TRP A 83 -2.03 -9.51 10.95
CA TRP A 83 -0.82 -10.08 11.52
C TRP A 83 -1.11 -10.54 12.95
N PHE A 84 -1.39 -9.66 13.90
CA PHE A 84 -1.52 -10.05 15.32
C PHE A 84 -2.48 -11.23 15.58
N ARG A 85 -3.60 -11.33 14.85
CA ARG A 85 -4.66 -12.32 15.09
C ARG A 85 -4.39 -13.74 14.57
N TRP A 86 -3.52 -13.94 13.56
CA TRP A 86 -3.30 -15.27 12.99
C TRP A 86 -2.05 -15.98 13.56
N PRO A 87 -2.19 -17.15 14.22
CA PRO A 87 -1.04 -17.92 14.74
C PRO A 87 -0.27 -18.68 13.65
N ASN A 88 -0.88 -18.92 12.49
CA ASN A 88 -0.31 -19.76 11.43
C ASN A 88 0.59 -18.93 10.48
N PRO A 89 1.91 -19.22 10.37
CA PRO A 89 2.87 -18.36 9.68
C PRO A 89 2.68 -18.29 8.15
N ARG A 90 2.01 -19.29 7.55
CA ARG A 90 1.73 -19.33 6.11
C ARG A 90 0.50 -18.48 5.76
N GLN A 91 -0.60 -18.62 6.52
CA GLN A 91 -1.82 -17.82 6.33
C GLN A 91 -1.60 -16.34 6.65
N ARG A 92 -0.82 -16.01 7.69
CA ARG A 92 -0.43 -14.63 8.03
C ARG A 92 0.13 -13.86 6.83
N ARG A 93 1.04 -14.50 6.09
CA ARG A 93 1.71 -13.88 4.93
C ARG A 93 0.75 -13.67 3.76
N ILE A 94 -0.09 -14.65 3.48
CA ILE A 94 -1.08 -14.57 2.40
C ILE A 94 -2.10 -13.48 2.72
N ALA A 95 -2.63 -13.44 3.95
CA ALA A 95 -3.58 -12.41 4.35
C ALA A 95 -2.98 -10.99 4.27
N ALA A 96 -1.77 -10.78 4.79
CA ALA A 96 -1.09 -9.48 4.71
C ALA A 96 -0.80 -9.06 3.27
N LEU A 97 -0.37 -9.99 2.41
CA LEU A 97 -0.16 -9.74 0.98
C LEU A 97 -1.46 -9.41 0.26
N VAL A 98 -2.53 -10.17 0.48
CA VAL A 98 -3.82 -9.94 -0.17
C VAL A 98 -4.39 -8.58 0.26
N ILE A 99 -4.29 -8.20 1.53
CA ILE A 99 -4.75 -6.89 2.01
C ILE A 99 -3.92 -5.76 1.37
N GLY A 100 -2.58 -5.88 1.35
CA GLY A 100 -1.72 -4.87 0.70
C GLY A 100 -1.88 -4.83 -0.83
N LEU A 101 -2.19 -5.95 -1.46
CA LEU A 101 -2.44 -6.03 -2.89
C LEU A 101 -3.80 -5.40 -3.23
N ILE A 102 -4.84 -5.71 -2.46
CA ILE A 102 -6.18 -5.10 -2.62
C ILE A 102 -6.10 -3.59 -2.35
N SER A 103 -5.33 -3.14 -1.36
CA SER A 103 -5.14 -1.71 -1.12
C SER A 103 -4.57 -1.02 -2.35
N LEU A 104 -3.56 -1.62 -2.98
CA LEU A 104 -2.92 -1.02 -4.14
C LEU A 104 -3.76 -1.15 -5.43
N LEU A 105 -4.31 -2.33 -5.71
CA LEU A 105 -4.98 -2.63 -6.98
C LEU A 105 -6.45 -2.24 -7.01
N VAL A 106 -7.08 -2.01 -5.86
CA VAL A 106 -8.51 -1.66 -5.81
C VAL A 106 -8.69 -0.26 -5.28
N VAL A 107 -8.16 0.05 -4.09
CA VAL A 107 -8.42 1.35 -3.45
C VAL A 107 -7.82 2.50 -4.25
N LEU A 108 -6.59 2.35 -4.75
CA LEU A 108 -5.93 3.39 -5.54
C LEU A 108 -6.66 3.70 -6.86
N PRO A 109 -6.99 2.73 -7.74
CA PRO A 109 -7.75 3.03 -8.96
C PRO A 109 -9.18 3.48 -8.67
N MET A 110 -9.84 2.96 -7.62
CA MET A 110 -11.15 3.45 -7.19
C MET A 110 -11.09 4.94 -6.80
N CYS A 111 -10.04 5.35 -6.09
CA CYS A 111 -9.80 6.75 -5.75
C CYS A 111 -9.52 7.61 -6.98
N LEU A 112 -8.71 7.11 -7.92
CA LEU A 112 -8.46 7.81 -9.18
C LEU A 112 -9.75 8.02 -9.97
N LEU A 113 -10.59 7.00 -10.10
CA LEU A 113 -11.90 7.13 -10.76
C LEU A 113 -12.79 8.16 -10.06
N ALA A 114 -12.84 8.14 -8.73
CA ALA A 114 -13.61 9.09 -7.94
C ALA A 114 -13.09 10.54 -8.06
N LEU A 115 -11.77 10.73 -8.22
CA LEU A 115 -11.17 12.05 -8.46
C LEU A 115 -11.29 12.51 -9.92
N TYR A 116 -11.43 11.58 -10.86
CA TYR A 116 -11.54 11.88 -12.29
C TYR A 116 -12.99 12.13 -12.75
N LEU A 117 -13.97 11.51 -12.09
CA LEU A 117 -15.40 11.73 -12.32
C LEU A 117 -15.83 13.22 -12.36
N PRO A 118 -15.41 14.08 -11.40
CA PRO A 118 -15.71 15.50 -11.42
C PRO A 118 -15.29 16.24 -12.70
N ILE A 119 -14.16 15.84 -13.29
CA ILE A 119 -13.63 16.45 -14.51
C ILE A 119 -14.60 16.23 -15.66
N PHE A 120 -15.20 15.04 -15.75
CA PHE A 120 -16.24 14.76 -16.74
C PHE A 120 -17.52 15.53 -16.48
N SER A 121 -17.95 15.69 -15.22
CA SER A 121 -19.14 16.51 -14.93
C SER A 121 -18.95 17.99 -15.26
N LEU A 122 -17.73 18.52 -15.07
CA LEU A 122 -17.38 19.87 -15.50
C LEU A 122 -17.39 19.99 -17.02
N ALA A 123 -16.87 18.99 -17.74
CA ALA A 123 -16.88 18.98 -19.20
C ALA A 123 -18.29 18.95 -19.80
N THR A 124 -19.28 18.36 -19.11
CA THR A 124 -20.68 18.40 -19.56
C THR A 124 -21.43 19.69 -19.21
N ALA A 125 -20.87 20.52 -18.32
CA ALA A 125 -21.47 21.78 -17.89
C ALA A 125 -20.98 23.00 -18.70
N LEU A 126 -19.94 22.82 -19.54
CA LEU A 126 -19.42 23.75 -20.54
C LEU A 126 -20.18 23.59 -21.85
#